data_AF-A0A6L5Q416-F1
#
_entry.id   AF-A0A6L5Q416-F1
#
_cell.length_a   1.000
_cell.length_b   1.000
_cell.length_c   1.000
_cell.angle_alpha   90.00
_cell.angle_beta   90.00
_cell.angle_gamma   90.00
#
_symmetry.space_group_name_H-M   'P 1'
#
loop_
_entity.id
_entity.type
_entity.pdbx_description
1 polymer ?
#
loop_
_entity_poly.entity_id
_entity_poly.type
_entity_poly.pdbx_seq_one_letter_code
_entity_poly.pdbx_strand_id
1 'polypeptide(L)'
;MKYFEFNKHEYWALVAADNVIKACEVYAEEVAGESVVEVQKEGAVDEITREVAFGKFLNAVAHLEENKGKNLQGYLNDFNGHENQTVLITSELA
;
A
#
# COMPACT_ATOMS: atom_id res chain seq x y z
N MET A 1 -7.70 3.45 -10.09
CA MET A 1 -7.13 3.08 -8.78
C MET A 1 -6.79 4.32 -7.98
N LYS A 2 -7.22 4.36 -6.72
CA LYS A 2 -6.76 5.32 -5.70
C LYS A 2 -5.75 4.61 -4.79
N TYR A 3 -5.02 5.39 -3.99
CA TYR A 3 -3.99 4.88 -3.10
C TYR A 3 -4.25 5.34 -1.68
N PHE A 4 -4.21 4.40 -0.74
CA PHE A 4 -4.61 4.59 0.64
C PHE A 4 -3.49 4.18 1.57
N GLU A 5 -3.14 5.07 2.49
CA GLU A 5 -2.12 4.83 3.50
C GLU A 5 -2.79 4.53 4.85
N PHE A 6 -2.49 3.34 5.37
CA PHE A 6 -2.85 2.88 6.71
C PHE A 6 -1.65 3.13 7.61
N ASN A 7 -1.60 4.29 8.26
CA ASN A 7 -0.44 4.73 9.09
C ASN A 7 -0.78 4.87 10.59
N LYS A 8 -2.04 4.67 10.97
CA LYS A 8 -2.56 4.72 12.36
C LYS A 8 -2.86 3.34 12.93
N HIS A 9 -2.53 2.30 12.18
CA HIS A 9 -2.82 0.90 12.50
C HIS A 9 -1.57 0.19 12.99
N GLU A 10 -1.70 -1.04 13.47
CA GLU A 10 -0.54 -1.84 13.94
C GLU A 10 0.54 -2.02 12.87
N TYR A 11 0.15 -2.06 11.60
CA TYR A 11 1.05 -2.13 10.46
C TYR A 11 0.92 -0.87 9.62
N TRP A 12 2.03 -0.45 9.02
CA TRP A 12 1.98 0.51 7.95
C TRP A 12 1.72 -0.22 6.63
N ALA A 13 0.69 0.20 5.90
CA ALA A 13 0.42 -0.33 4.58
C ALA A 13 0.03 0.74 3.57
N LEU A 14 0.43 0.51 2.33
CA LEU A 14 -0.01 1.26 1.16
C LEU A 14 -0.88 0.33 0.30
N VAL A 15 -2.15 0.67 0.13
CA VAL A 15 -3.14 -0.13 -0.60
C VAL A 15 -3.60 0.59 -1.84
N ALA A 16 -3.65 -0.10 -2.98
CA ALA A 16 -4.27 0.39 -4.19
C ALA A 16 -5.69 -0.16 -4.28
N ALA A 17 -6.72 0.70 -4.23
CA ALA A 17 -8.12 0.28 -4.18
C ALA A 17 -9.08 1.27 -4.86
N ASP A 18 -10.25 0.81 -5.29
CA ASP A 18 -11.21 1.64 -6.03
C ASP A 18 -11.79 2.77 -5.17
N ASN A 19 -11.96 2.49 -3.88
CA ASN A 19 -12.45 3.41 -2.88
C ASN A 19 -11.97 2.98 -1.47
N VAL A 20 -12.22 3.81 -0.47
CA VAL A 20 -11.75 3.58 0.91
C VAL A 20 -12.33 2.31 1.53
N ILE A 21 -13.57 1.93 1.20
CA ILE A 21 -14.18 0.70 1.73
C ILE A 21 -13.41 -0.51 1.20
N LYS A 22 -13.11 -0.53 -0.11
CA LYS A 22 -12.31 -1.59 -0.72
C LYS A 22 -10.88 -1.62 -0.17
N ALA A 23 -10.30 -0.47 0.14
CA ALA A 23 -9.00 -0.40 0.78
C ALA A 23 -9.00 -1.06 2.16
N CYS A 24 -10.03 -0.80 2.97
CA CYS A 24 -10.16 -1.42 4.29
C CYS A 24 -10.40 -2.93 4.18
N GLU A 25 -11.16 -3.41 3.19
CA GLU A 25 -11.30 -4.84 2.91
C GLU A 25 -9.95 -5.49 2.61
N VAL A 26 -9.16 -4.90 1.71
CA VAL A 26 -7.83 -5.42 1.36
C VAL A 26 -6.89 -5.41 2.57
N TYR A 27 -6.88 -4.32 3.35
CA TYR A 27 -6.05 -4.24 4.56
C TYR A 27 -6.46 -5.29 5.61
N ALA A 28 -7.76 -5.47 5.82
CA ALA A 28 -8.30 -6.50 6.71
C ALA A 28 -7.87 -7.91 6.25
N GLU A 29 -7.98 -8.21 4.96
CA GLU A 29 -7.69 -9.54 4.39
C GLU A 29 -6.19 -9.85 4.29
N GLU A 30 -5.36 -8.90 3.85
CA GLU A 30 -3.96 -9.12 3.50
C GLU A 30 -2.97 -8.72 4.62
N VAL A 31 -3.41 -7.90 5.59
CA VAL A 31 -2.52 -7.30 6.60
C VAL A 31 -2.94 -7.66 8.03
N ALA A 32 -4.16 -7.27 8.44
CA ALA A 32 -4.55 -7.32 9.85
C ALA A 32 -5.23 -8.64 10.28
N GLY A 33 -5.92 -9.33 9.36
CA GLY A 33 -6.77 -10.49 9.69
C GLY A 33 -8.04 -10.13 10.47
N GLU A 34 -8.43 -8.85 10.46
CA GLU A 34 -9.56 -8.30 11.21
C GLU A 34 -10.79 -8.06 10.34
N SER A 35 -11.90 -7.61 10.94
CA SER A 35 -13.04 -7.11 10.17
C SER A 35 -12.83 -5.66 9.70
N VAL A 36 -13.45 -5.27 8.59
CA VAL A 36 -13.45 -3.88 8.08
C VAL A 36 -13.87 -2.86 9.15
N VAL A 37 -14.77 -3.25 10.06
CA VAL A 37 -15.26 -2.39 11.15
C VAL A 37 -14.19 -2.14 12.20
N GLU A 38 -13.33 -3.12 12.47
CA GLU A 38 -12.21 -2.98 13.41
C GLU A 38 -11.13 -2.08 12.82
N VAL A 39 -10.74 -2.34 11.58
CA VAL A 39 -9.82 -1.46 10.83
C VAL A 39 -10.30 -0.01 10.87
N GLN A 40 -11.57 0.28 10.58
CA GLN A 40 -12.08 1.66 10.64
C GLN A 40 -12.06 2.31 12.03
N LYS A 41 -12.04 1.52 13.12
CA LYS A 41 -11.92 2.04 14.49
C LYS A 41 -10.50 2.40 14.88
N GLU A 42 -9.51 1.73 14.29
CA GLU A 42 -8.10 1.97 14.59
C GLU A 42 -7.63 3.34 14.10
N GLY A 43 -8.18 3.83 12.98
CA GLY A 43 -7.85 5.17 12.51
C GLY A 43 -8.45 5.53 11.16
N ALA A 44 -8.38 6.83 10.85
CA ALA A 44 -8.72 7.33 9.54
C ALA A 44 -7.62 6.95 8.52
N VAL A 45 -8.03 6.39 7.40
CA VAL A 45 -7.17 6.06 6.27
C VAL A 45 -6.94 7.30 5.41
N ASP A 46 -5.68 7.57 5.05
CA ASP A 46 -5.32 8.75 4.27
C ASP A 46 -5.26 8.39 2.77
N GLU A 47 -6.07 9.06 1.92
CA GLU A 47 -5.94 8.95 0.46
C GLU A 47 -4.77 9.81 -0.03
N ILE A 48 -3.81 9.21 -0.73
CA ILE A 48 -2.63 9.90 -1.26
C ILE A 48 -2.61 9.90 -2.80
N THR A 49 -1.84 10.81 -3.40
CA THR A 49 -1.73 10.83 -4.86
C THR A 49 -0.88 9.67 -5.37
N ARG A 50 -1.08 9.32 -6.65
CA ARG A 50 -0.34 8.28 -7.33
C ARG A 50 1.17 8.53 -7.32
N GLU A 51 1.60 9.77 -7.47
CA GLU A 51 3.02 10.17 -7.48
C GLU A 51 3.67 9.91 -6.12
N VAL A 52 2.98 10.23 -5.03
CA VAL A 52 3.46 9.98 -3.66
C VAL A 52 3.52 8.47 -3.39
N ALA A 53 2.47 7.73 -3.77
CA ALA A 53 2.43 6.27 -3.65
C ALA A 53 3.57 5.59 -4.44
N PHE A 54 3.81 6.02 -5.68
CA PHE A 54 4.89 5.48 -6.51
C PHE A 54 6.28 5.84 -5.95
N GLY A 55 6.46 7.05 -5.42
CA GLY A 55 7.70 7.44 -4.74
C GLY A 55 8.01 6.57 -3.52
N LYS A 56 6.99 6.25 -2.70
CA LYS A 56 7.11 5.31 -1.57
C LYS A 56 7.47 3.90 -2.04
N PHE A 57 6.78 3.39 -3.07
CA PHE A 57 7.10 2.10 -3.70
C PHE A 57 8.57 2.04 -4.14
N LEU A 58 9.04 3.03 -4.90
CA LEU A 58 10.43 3.08 -5.37
C LEU A 58 11.43 3.08 -4.21
N ASN A 59 11.21 3.88 -3.16
CA ASN A 59 12.09 3.88 -1.99
C ASN A 59 12.17 2.50 -1.33
N ALA A 60 11.04 1.78 -1.26
CA ALA A 60 10.97 0.47 -0.63
C ALA A 60 11.62 -0.65 -1.47
N VAL A 61 11.54 -0.61 -2.81
CA VAL A 61 11.94 -1.76 -3.64
C VAL A 61 13.20 -1.53 -4.49
N ALA A 62 13.55 -0.29 -4.81
CA ALA A 62 14.60 -0.01 -5.81
C ALA A 62 16.02 -0.35 -5.34
N HIS A 63 16.23 -0.41 -4.02
CA HIS A 63 17.51 -0.75 -3.42
C HIS A 63 17.75 -2.27 -3.29
N LEU A 64 16.71 -3.08 -3.52
CA LEU A 64 16.79 -4.54 -3.42
C LEU A 64 17.64 -5.14 -4.55
N GLU A 65 18.42 -6.16 -4.24
CA GLU A 65 19.37 -6.77 -5.20
C GLU A 65 18.68 -7.31 -6.45
N GLU A 66 17.51 -7.93 -6.30
CA GLU A 66 16.70 -8.47 -7.41
C GLU A 66 16.17 -7.40 -8.38
N ASN A 67 16.15 -6.13 -7.94
CA ASN A 67 15.72 -5.00 -8.74
C ASN A 67 16.90 -4.23 -9.35
N LYS A 68 18.15 -4.62 -9.09
CA LYS A 68 19.33 -4.01 -9.71
C LYS A 68 19.29 -4.21 -11.22
N GLY A 69 19.17 -3.09 -11.95
CA GLY A 69 19.06 -3.06 -13.42
C GLY A 69 17.64 -2.92 -13.94
N LYS A 70 16.62 -2.96 -13.09
CA LYS A 70 15.25 -2.61 -13.47
C LYS A 70 15.18 -1.11 -13.80
N ASN A 71 14.63 -0.78 -14.95
CA ASN A 71 14.43 0.61 -15.37
C ASN A 71 13.11 1.17 -14.81
N LEU A 72 12.90 2.49 -14.97
CA LEU A 72 11.71 3.17 -14.46
C LEU A 72 10.40 2.59 -15.02
N GLN A 73 10.38 2.16 -16.28
CA GLN A 73 9.19 1.55 -16.89
C GLN A 73 8.86 0.20 -16.24
N GLY A 74 9.87 -0.58 -15.87
CA GLY A 74 9.70 -1.83 -15.12
C GLY A 74 9.01 -1.57 -13.78
N TYR A 75 9.49 -0.61 -13.00
CA TYR A 75 8.86 -0.24 -11.74
C TYR A 75 7.43 0.29 -11.91
N LEU A 76 7.17 1.07 -12.96
CA LEU A 76 5.82 1.55 -13.26
C LEU A 76 4.87 0.40 -13.59
N ASN A 77 5.34 -0.60 -14.33
CA ASN A 77 4.53 -1.78 -14.64
C ASN A 77 4.20 -2.59 -13.39
N ASP A 78 5.19 -2.84 -12.53
CA ASP A 78 4.99 -3.53 -11.26
C ASP A 78 3.99 -2.77 -10.38
N PHE A 79 4.20 -1.47 -10.21
CA PHE A 79 3.32 -0.61 -9.41
C PHE A 79 1.88 -0.59 -9.95
N ASN A 80 1.70 -0.52 -11.27
CA ASN A 80 0.39 -0.54 -11.90
C ASN A 80 -0.30 -1.91 -11.84
N GLY A 81 0.44 -2.99 -11.60
CA GLY A 81 -0.09 -4.34 -11.48
C GLY A 81 -0.87 -4.61 -10.20
N HIS A 82 -0.83 -3.69 -9.22
CA HIS A 82 -1.51 -3.83 -7.93
C HIS A 82 -2.92 -3.23 -8.01
N GLU A 83 -3.87 -3.99 -8.57
CA GLU A 83 -5.28 -3.60 -8.60
C GLU A 83 -6.04 -4.24 -7.43
N ASN A 84 -6.63 -3.42 -6.55
CA ASN A 84 -7.34 -3.88 -5.35
C ASN A 84 -6.47 -4.81 -4.47
N GLN A 85 -5.21 -4.43 -4.27
CA GLN A 85 -4.18 -5.18 -3.57
C GLN A 85 -3.29 -4.27 -2.74
N THR A 86 -2.58 -4.85 -1.79
CA THR A 86 -1.55 -4.13 -1.05
C THR A 86 -0.31 -3.92 -1.91
N VAL A 87 0.16 -2.69 -1.98
CA VAL A 87 1.37 -2.27 -2.72
C VAL A 87 2.62 -2.44 -1.85
N LEU A 88 2.52 -2.09 -0.56
CA LEU A 88 3.59 -2.24 0.43
C LEU A 88 3.00 -2.54 1.80
N ILE A 89 3.66 -3.40 2.57
CA ILE A 89 3.40 -3.66 3.98
C ILE A 89 4.73 -3.57 4.72
N THR A 90 4.78 -2.86 5.84
CA THR A 90 5.90 -2.95 6.77
C THR A 90 5.40 -3.03 8.21
N SER A 91 6.10 -3.84 9.00
CA SER A 91 5.93 -3.91 10.45
C SER A 91 6.73 -2.84 11.19
N GLU A 92 7.41 -1.93 10.46
CA GLU A 92 8.11 -0.80 11.06
C GLU A 92 7.08 0.19 11.61
N LEU A 93 6.67 -0.07 12.85
CA LEU A 93 6.37 0.94 13.85
C LEU A 93 7.48 1.99 13.79
N ALA A 94 7.11 3.22 13.45
CA ALA A 94 7.95 4.40 13.61
C ALA A 94 8.52 4.53 15.04
#